data_AF-A0A938C6L5-F1
#
_entry.id   AF-A0A938C6L5-F1
#
_cell.length_a   1.000
_cell.length_b   1.000
_cell.length_c   1.000
_cell.angle_alpha   90.00
_cell.angle_beta   90.00
_cell.angle_gamma   90.00
#
_symmetry.space_group_name_H-M   'P 1'
#
loop_
_entity.id
_entity.type
_entity.pdbx_description
1 polymer ?
#
loop_
_entity_poly.entity_id
_entity_poly.type
_entity_poly.pdbx_seq_one_letter_code
_entity_poly.pdbx_strand_id
1 'polypeptide(L)'
;MEYLSTAGDCALAAGCQRIRCVGVYDEGLQPDDRGLVVTAPDRSGAFRKMAVMLVKRHRPADTECRTIQARHYHGHHSHKKETPMFNPSRRTRLAAGAALVAAALAVGPTQPAQAAEKWDMFVFPGATHPISLRLKEFSDEVRKRSNGYLTITVRPQGELPFKATEVVRATGLGQVQIGEAYSGFISGAVPISSIGNLPFLVRTSEELTKIYPIISKYAEPEFRKAGVKTLFYFEWPDQNLWGRGPQVKKLEDFVGRKFRTTDVKQTEMLRQFGAASVSLTLAEVPAAVERGVVEGFLTAGFNVVGAKWYEFVKWGYTPGFHVGGPDYMLINMAAYNKLPAEVRKVVDEVAAIWGPRMTQQNLEDEKKDREILKTKHGVDIFTPSAAEIDRMTARMVPYWDTWAQQNGPNAVAALKEIRQVLGR
;
A
#
# COMPACT_ATOMS: atom_id res chain seq x y z
N MET A 1 -48.27 -14.13 25.06
CA MET A 1 -49.48 -13.55 24.44
C MET A 1 -49.43 -12.07 24.80
N GLU A 2 -49.40 -11.10 23.89
CA GLU A 2 -50.01 -11.00 22.58
C GLU A 2 -49.06 -10.47 21.49
N TYR A 3 -49.35 -10.91 20.26
CA TYR A 3 -48.84 -10.46 18.97
C TYR A 3 -49.73 -9.33 18.44
N LEU A 4 -49.17 -8.27 17.88
CA LEU A 4 -49.73 -7.51 16.74
C LEU A 4 -48.53 -6.95 15.94
N SER A 5 -48.19 -7.44 14.75
CA SER A 5 -48.88 -7.29 13.46
C SER A 5 -48.96 -5.82 13.01
N THR A 6 -48.02 -5.37 12.17
CA THR A 6 -48.31 -4.76 10.86
C THR A 6 -47.01 -4.41 10.13
N ALA A 7 -46.90 -4.90 8.89
CA ALA A 7 -45.97 -4.44 7.90
C ALA A 7 -46.46 -3.09 7.37
N GLY A 8 -45.63 -2.06 7.43
CA GLY A 8 -45.91 -0.74 6.90
C GLY A 8 -44.60 0.02 6.65
N ASP A 9 -44.46 0.51 5.42
CA ASP A 9 -43.54 1.55 4.97
C ASP A 9 -42.06 1.20 4.72
N CYS A 10 -41.84 0.50 3.60
CA CYS A 10 -40.76 0.84 2.68
C CYS A 10 -41.37 1.15 1.30
N ALA A 11 -41.86 2.38 1.15
CA ALA A 11 -42.22 2.94 -0.14
C ALA A 11 -40.94 3.32 -0.90
N LEU A 12 -40.55 2.50 -1.88
CA LEU A 12 -39.58 2.87 -2.92
C LEU A 12 -40.33 2.97 -4.24
N ALA A 13 -40.35 4.18 -4.78
CA ALA A 13 -40.98 4.54 -6.03
C ALA A 13 -40.38 3.76 -7.22
N ALA A 14 -41.29 3.07 -7.92
CA ALA A 14 -41.34 2.71 -9.33
C ALA A 14 -40.04 2.51 -10.15
N GLY A 15 -39.85 1.29 -10.65
CA GLY A 15 -39.07 1.03 -11.86
C GLY A 15 -38.52 -0.39 -12.06
N CYS A 16 -39.37 -1.42 -12.09
CA CYS A 16 -39.10 -2.78 -12.61
C CYS A 16 -37.83 -3.54 -12.11
N GLN A 17 -37.93 -4.30 -11.01
CA GLN A 17 -37.04 -5.46 -10.76
C GLN A 17 -37.80 -6.62 -10.11
N ARG A 18 -37.87 -7.78 -10.79
CA ARG A 18 -38.26 -9.07 -10.17
C ARG A 18 -37.03 -9.70 -9.51
N ILE A 19 -37.10 -9.97 -8.21
CA ILE A 19 -36.12 -10.78 -7.48
C ILE A 19 -36.43 -12.26 -7.76
N ARG A 20 -35.43 -13.03 -8.22
CA ARG A 20 -35.51 -14.49 -8.33
C ARG A 20 -34.54 -15.09 -7.33
N CYS A 21 -35.06 -15.76 -6.28
CA CYS A 21 -34.23 -16.52 -5.35
C CYS A 21 -33.70 -17.78 -6.05
N VAL A 22 -32.38 -17.99 -6.05
CA VAL A 22 -31.75 -19.21 -6.57
C VAL A 22 -30.88 -19.82 -5.48
N GLY A 23 -31.30 -20.99 -4.97
CA GLY A 23 -30.43 -22.04 -4.42
C GLY A 23 -29.87 -21.89 -3.01
N VAL A 24 -30.06 -22.93 -2.21
CA VAL A 24 -29.35 -23.21 -0.94
C VAL A 24 -27.98 -23.80 -1.28
N TYR A 25 -26.90 -23.31 -0.66
CA TYR A 25 -25.58 -23.93 -0.75
C TYR A 25 -25.14 -24.42 0.63
N ASP A 26 -24.56 -25.62 0.65
CA ASP A 26 -23.96 -26.26 1.82
C ASP A 26 -22.52 -25.74 2.05
N GLU A 27 -22.06 -25.85 3.29
CA GLU A 27 -20.91 -25.18 3.91
C GLU A 27 -19.61 -25.13 3.07
N GLY A 28 -18.98 -23.94 2.96
CA GLY A 28 -17.60 -23.85 2.43
C GLY A 28 -17.09 -22.53 1.81
N LEU A 29 -17.79 -21.40 1.91
CA LEU A 29 -17.34 -20.11 1.32
C LEU A 29 -17.57 -18.93 2.29
N GLN A 30 -16.52 -18.15 2.58
CA GLN A 30 -16.67 -16.84 3.24
C GLN A 30 -17.02 -15.78 2.18
N PRO A 31 -18.11 -14.99 2.35
CA PRO A 31 -18.49 -13.96 1.40
C PRO A 31 -17.71 -12.66 1.61
N ASP A 32 -17.29 -12.05 0.50
CA ASP A 32 -16.72 -10.71 0.40
C ASP A 32 -17.82 -9.62 0.30
N ASP A 33 -17.55 -8.49 0.97
CA ASP A 33 -18.28 -7.24 1.25
C ASP A 33 -19.41 -6.70 0.34
N ARG A 34 -20.34 -7.51 -0.21
CA ARG A 34 -21.59 -7.01 -0.84
C ARG A 34 -22.85 -7.85 -0.60
N GLY A 35 -22.96 -8.53 0.54
CA GLY A 35 -24.15 -9.32 0.92
C GLY A 35 -24.95 -8.69 2.06
N LEU A 36 -26.27 -8.51 1.88
CA LEU A 36 -27.19 -8.26 2.99
C LEU A 36 -27.49 -9.59 3.69
N VAL A 37 -27.26 -9.65 5.01
CA VAL A 37 -27.62 -10.80 5.86
C VAL A 37 -29.02 -10.56 6.40
N VAL A 38 -29.96 -11.44 6.05
CA VAL A 38 -31.33 -11.41 6.59
C VAL A 38 -31.56 -12.69 7.39
N THR A 39 -32.13 -12.56 8.59
CA THR A 39 -32.62 -13.67 9.40
C THR A 39 -34.13 -13.80 9.21
N ALA A 40 -34.57 -14.94 8.69
CA ALA A 40 -35.99 -15.31 8.64
C ALA A 40 -36.17 -16.73 9.21
N PRO A 41 -37.28 -17.01 9.92
CA PRO A 41 -37.57 -18.35 10.40
C PRO A 41 -37.94 -19.26 9.22
N ASP A 42 -37.47 -20.50 9.23
CA ASP A 42 -37.96 -21.52 8.30
C ASP A 42 -39.31 -22.08 8.76
N ARG A 43 -39.90 -22.97 7.95
CA ARG A 43 -41.22 -23.59 8.23
C ARG A 43 -41.25 -24.51 9.46
N SER A 44 -40.12 -24.70 10.15
CA SER A 44 -39.99 -25.42 11.43
C SER A 44 -39.67 -24.50 12.62
N GLY A 45 -39.56 -23.18 12.41
CA GLY A 45 -39.36 -22.20 13.48
C GLY A 45 -37.91 -21.98 13.92
N ALA A 46 -36.92 -22.56 13.22
CA ALA A 46 -35.51 -22.29 13.48
C ALA A 46 -34.99 -21.10 12.66
N PHE A 47 -34.20 -20.22 13.27
CA PHE A 47 -33.56 -19.09 12.60
C PHE A 47 -32.26 -19.52 11.92
N ARG A 48 -32.14 -19.32 10.61
CA ARG A 48 -30.89 -19.50 9.86
C ARG A 48 -30.47 -18.18 9.19
N LYS A 49 -29.16 -17.96 9.08
CA LYS A 49 -28.58 -16.81 8.35
C LYS A 49 -28.60 -17.11 6.86
N MET A 50 -29.19 -16.22 6.07
CA MET A 50 -29.11 -16.27 4.60
C MET A 50 -28.26 -15.11 4.08
N ALA A 51 -27.37 -15.40 3.13
CA ALA A 51 -26.64 -14.39 2.38
C ALA A 51 -27.33 -14.20 1.02
N VAL A 52 -27.74 -12.97 0.70
CA VAL A 52 -28.33 -12.61 -0.59
C VAL A 52 -27.30 -11.85 -1.40
N MET A 53 -26.96 -12.36 -2.60
CA MET A 53 -26.04 -11.71 -3.53
C MET A 53 -26.84 -10.95 -4.60
N LEU A 54 -26.64 -9.63 -4.70
CA LEU A 54 -27.28 -8.79 -5.71
C LEU A 54 -26.44 -8.76 -6.99
N VAL A 55 -26.96 -9.35 -8.08
CA VAL A 55 -26.31 -9.31 -9.39
C VAL A 55 -26.96 -8.22 -10.26
N LYS A 56 -26.21 -7.16 -10.59
CA LYS A 56 -26.66 -6.11 -11.52
C LYS A 56 -26.46 -6.59 -12.96
N ARG A 57 -27.53 -6.95 -13.67
CA ARG A 57 -27.51 -7.18 -15.13
C ARG A 57 -28.15 -6.00 -15.86
N HIS A 58 -27.45 -5.45 -16.85
CA HIS A 58 -28.00 -4.48 -17.80
C HIS A 58 -28.72 -5.24 -18.93
N ARG A 59 -29.99 -4.91 -19.17
CA ARG A 59 -30.67 -5.15 -20.46
C ARG A 59 -31.54 -3.94 -20.82
N PRO A 60 -31.71 -3.62 -22.12
CA PRO A 60 -32.51 -2.49 -22.57
C PRO A 60 -34.02 -2.73 -22.36
N ALA A 61 -34.77 -1.62 -22.27
CA ALA A 61 -36.20 -1.58 -22.03
C ALA A 61 -37.03 -2.26 -23.15
N ASP A 62 -38.25 -2.64 -22.79
CA ASP A 62 -39.36 -3.15 -23.64
C ASP A 62 -39.43 -4.66 -23.89
N THR A 63 -40.09 -5.41 -22.98
CA THR A 63 -41.13 -6.41 -23.35
C THR A 63 -41.89 -6.97 -22.12
N GLU A 64 -43.19 -7.19 -22.30
CA GLU A 64 -44.22 -7.53 -21.30
C GLU A 64 -44.00 -8.82 -20.47
N CYS A 65 -44.46 -8.79 -19.22
CA CYS A 65 -44.51 -9.95 -18.32
C CYS A 65 -45.73 -10.85 -18.59
N ARG A 66 -45.51 -12.10 -19.03
CA ARG A 66 -46.51 -13.18 -18.94
C ARG A 66 -46.14 -14.21 -17.87
N THR A 67 -47.16 -14.70 -17.17
CA THR A 67 -47.12 -15.63 -16.02
C THR A 67 -47.07 -17.07 -16.52
N ILE A 68 -46.16 -17.91 -16.01
CA ILE A 68 -46.24 -19.38 -16.16
C ILE A 68 -45.98 -20.04 -14.79
N GLN A 69 -46.93 -20.89 -14.40
CA GLN A 69 -47.06 -21.59 -13.13
C GLN A 69 -45.95 -22.63 -12.87
N ALA A 70 -45.57 -22.81 -11.61
CA ALA A 70 -44.73 -23.93 -11.16
C ALA A 70 -45.61 -25.10 -10.68
N ARG A 71 -45.47 -26.28 -11.31
CA ARG A 71 -46.03 -27.55 -10.84
C ARG A 71 -45.19 -28.10 -9.67
N HIS A 72 -45.86 -28.53 -8.62
CA HIS A 72 -45.28 -29.27 -7.50
C HIS A 72 -44.88 -30.69 -7.93
N TYR A 73 -43.74 -31.18 -7.44
CA TYR A 73 -43.41 -32.61 -7.44
C TYR A 73 -43.19 -33.07 -6.00
N HIS A 74 -43.93 -34.10 -5.59
CA HIS A 74 -43.84 -34.79 -4.31
C HIS A 74 -42.63 -35.74 -4.29
N GLY A 75 -41.95 -35.81 -3.14
CA GLY A 75 -40.90 -36.78 -2.86
C GLY A 75 -41.48 -38.16 -2.59
N HIS A 76 -40.80 -39.20 -3.08
CA HIS A 76 -41.08 -40.60 -2.74
C HIS A 76 -39.91 -41.21 -1.96
N HIS A 77 -40.30 -41.98 -0.95
CA HIS A 77 -39.48 -42.76 -0.03
C HIS A 77 -38.53 -43.76 -0.70
N SER A 78 -37.38 -43.95 -0.06
CA SER A 78 -36.35 -44.95 -0.38
C SER A 78 -36.82 -46.38 -0.11
N HIS A 79 -36.67 -47.27 -1.10
CA HIS A 79 -36.58 -48.72 -0.88
C HIS A 79 -35.15 -49.19 -1.14
N LYS A 80 -34.57 -49.88 -0.15
CA LYS A 80 -33.33 -50.66 -0.27
C LYS A 80 -33.53 -51.71 -1.38
N LYS A 81 -32.60 -51.76 -2.34
CA LYS A 81 -32.40 -52.92 -3.22
C LYS A 81 -31.00 -53.47 -2.96
N GLU A 82 -30.96 -54.72 -2.51
CA GLU A 82 -29.77 -55.54 -2.40
C GLU A 82 -29.23 -55.83 -3.81
N THR A 83 -27.93 -55.60 -4.02
CA THR A 83 -27.20 -56.01 -5.24
C THR A 83 -26.61 -57.41 -5.05
N PRO A 84 -26.72 -58.31 -6.02
CA PRO A 84 -26.19 -59.66 -5.90
C PRO A 84 -24.65 -59.68 -6.01
N MET A 85 -24.02 -60.48 -5.14
CA MET A 85 -22.60 -60.84 -5.22
C MET A 85 -22.31 -61.60 -6.51
N PHE A 86 -21.48 -61.00 -7.38
CA PHE A 86 -20.90 -61.70 -8.52
C PHE A 86 -19.58 -62.35 -8.08
N ASN A 87 -19.51 -63.68 -8.17
CA ASN A 87 -18.35 -64.49 -7.79
C ASN A 87 -17.50 -64.81 -9.04
N PRO A 88 -16.30 -64.23 -9.22
CA PRO A 88 -15.46 -64.61 -10.35
C PRO A 88 -14.75 -65.94 -10.09
N SER A 89 -14.87 -66.84 -11.05
CA SER A 89 -14.33 -68.21 -11.05
C SER A 89 -12.79 -68.25 -11.12
N ARG A 90 -12.23 -69.35 -10.59
CA ARG A 90 -10.81 -69.59 -10.28
C ARG A 90 -9.83 -69.73 -11.46
N ARG A 91 -10.07 -69.15 -12.66
CA ARG A 91 -9.20 -69.39 -13.84
C ARG A 91 -8.48 -68.18 -14.43
N THR A 92 -8.41 -67.05 -13.73
CA THR A 92 -7.70 -65.85 -14.23
C THR A 92 -6.73 -65.30 -13.17
N ARG A 93 -5.75 -66.11 -12.74
CA ARG A 93 -4.76 -65.72 -11.70
C ARG A 93 -3.29 -65.78 -12.15
N LEU A 94 -2.98 -65.66 -13.44
CA LEU A 94 -1.59 -65.76 -13.92
C LEU A 94 -1.11 -64.64 -14.87
N ALA A 95 -1.90 -63.58 -15.10
CA ALA A 95 -1.49 -62.45 -15.95
C ALA A 95 -1.58 -61.08 -15.26
N ALA A 96 -1.64 -61.04 -13.92
CA ALA A 96 -1.70 -59.79 -13.14
C ALA A 96 -0.47 -59.55 -12.24
N GLY A 97 0.57 -60.39 -12.35
CA GLY A 97 1.77 -60.31 -11.49
C GLY A 97 2.89 -59.41 -12.04
N ALA A 98 2.93 -59.16 -13.35
CA ALA A 98 4.05 -58.44 -13.98
C ALA A 98 3.81 -56.92 -14.15
N ALA A 99 2.57 -56.44 -14.01
CA ALA A 99 2.24 -55.01 -14.15
C ALA A 99 2.33 -54.21 -12.83
N LEU A 100 2.46 -54.89 -11.68
CA LEU A 100 2.49 -54.24 -10.37
C LEU A 100 3.91 -53.87 -9.89
N VAL A 101 4.97 -54.39 -10.52
CA VAL A 101 6.36 -54.07 -10.16
C VAL A 101 6.90 -52.86 -10.94
N ALA A 102 6.34 -52.56 -12.12
CA ALA A 102 6.73 -51.38 -12.92
C ALA A 102 6.11 -50.06 -12.43
N ALA A 103 5.06 -50.10 -11.61
CA ALA A 103 4.43 -48.90 -11.04
C ALA A 103 5.11 -48.39 -9.76
N ALA A 104 6.04 -49.16 -9.17
CA ALA A 104 6.71 -48.79 -7.91
C ALA A 104 7.97 -47.93 -8.11
N LEU A 105 8.44 -47.75 -9.36
CA LEU A 105 9.65 -46.97 -9.68
C LEU A 105 9.37 -45.56 -10.23
N ALA A 106 8.09 -45.17 -10.33
CA ALA A 106 7.68 -43.82 -10.77
C ALA A 106 7.39 -42.85 -9.61
N VAL A 107 7.64 -43.25 -8.36
CA VAL A 107 7.69 -42.31 -7.24
C VAL A 107 9.11 -41.74 -7.21
N GLY A 108 9.37 -40.77 -8.09
CA GLY A 108 10.54 -39.89 -7.93
C GLY A 108 10.52 -39.28 -6.53
N PRO A 109 11.66 -38.87 -5.97
CA PRO A 109 11.70 -38.29 -4.63
C PRO A 109 10.67 -37.17 -4.56
N THR A 110 9.63 -37.38 -3.76
CA THR A 110 8.71 -36.33 -3.38
C THR A 110 9.57 -35.35 -2.60
N GLN A 111 10.03 -34.29 -3.28
CA GLN A 111 10.63 -33.18 -2.57
C GLN A 111 9.62 -32.79 -1.49
N PRO A 112 10.01 -32.80 -0.20
CA PRO A 112 9.08 -32.45 0.85
C PRO A 112 8.48 -31.11 0.48
N ALA A 113 7.15 -31.03 0.44
CA ALA A 113 6.43 -29.78 0.20
C ALA A 113 6.93 -28.79 1.25
N GLN A 114 7.83 -27.93 0.83
CA GLN A 114 8.60 -27.07 1.70
C GLN A 114 7.60 -26.05 2.25
N ALA A 115 7.45 -26.00 3.57
CA ALA A 115 6.36 -25.28 4.22
C ALA A 115 6.30 -23.82 3.74
N ALA A 116 5.08 -23.35 3.44
CA ALA A 116 4.89 -21.97 3.00
C ALA A 116 5.33 -21.00 4.11
N GLU A 117 6.31 -20.17 3.79
CA GLU A 117 6.82 -19.10 4.64
C GLU A 117 5.80 -17.96 4.69
N LYS A 118 5.50 -17.48 5.90
CA LYS A 118 4.59 -16.37 6.14
C LYS A 118 5.36 -15.21 6.74
N TRP A 119 5.38 -14.10 6.02
CA TRP A 119 6.09 -12.90 6.42
C TRP A 119 5.12 -11.76 6.69
N ASP A 120 5.50 -10.86 7.59
CA ASP A 120 4.84 -9.58 7.77
C ASP A 120 5.68 -8.45 7.15
N MET A 121 5.00 -7.52 6.47
CA MET A 121 5.56 -6.29 5.91
C MET A 121 4.96 -5.08 6.62
N PHE A 122 5.75 -4.35 7.40
CA PHE A 122 5.30 -3.08 7.98
C PHE A 122 5.28 -1.97 6.91
N VAL A 123 4.21 -1.18 6.90
CA VAL A 123 3.95 -0.08 5.95
C VAL A 123 3.39 1.10 6.74
N PHE A 124 3.97 2.29 6.59
CA PHE A 124 3.60 3.44 7.44
C PHE A 124 2.32 4.19 7.01
N PRO A 125 1.87 4.12 5.74
CA PRO A 125 0.56 4.64 5.37
C PRO A 125 -0.59 3.73 5.83
N GLY A 126 -1.81 4.27 5.84
CA GLY A 126 -3.03 3.52 6.17
C GLY A 126 -3.42 2.49 5.08
N ALA A 127 -4.34 1.59 5.40
CA ALA A 127 -4.70 0.46 4.54
C ALA A 127 -5.24 0.83 3.15
N THR A 128 -5.94 1.97 3.03
CA THR A 128 -6.53 2.46 1.78
C THR A 128 -5.60 3.35 0.97
N HIS A 129 -4.41 3.65 1.50
CA HIS A 129 -3.45 4.51 0.85
C HIS A 129 -2.85 3.83 -0.39
N PRO A 130 -2.66 4.53 -1.53
CA PRO A 130 -2.22 3.88 -2.76
C PRO A 130 -0.90 3.09 -2.64
N ILE A 131 0.04 3.55 -1.81
CA ILE A 131 1.28 2.81 -1.50
C ILE A 131 1.00 1.46 -0.84
N SER A 132 0.12 1.41 0.16
CA SER A 132 -0.27 0.17 0.83
C SER A 132 -0.94 -0.80 -0.14
N LEU A 133 -1.75 -0.29 -1.07
CA LEU A 133 -2.40 -1.10 -2.11
C LEU A 133 -1.37 -1.67 -3.10
N ARG A 134 -0.43 -0.85 -3.57
CA ARG A 134 0.68 -1.28 -4.44
C ARG A 134 1.55 -2.34 -3.77
N LEU A 135 1.85 -2.21 -2.48
CA LEU A 135 2.63 -3.19 -1.74
C LEU A 135 1.87 -4.52 -1.52
N LYS A 136 0.53 -4.49 -1.49
CA LYS A 136 -0.28 -5.71 -1.53
C LYS A 136 -0.18 -6.40 -2.89
N GLU A 137 -0.21 -5.65 -3.99
CA GLU A 137 0.01 -6.18 -5.34
C GLU A 137 1.42 -6.76 -5.51
N PHE A 138 2.45 -6.10 -4.98
CA PHE A 138 3.82 -6.64 -4.89
C PHE A 138 3.83 -8.00 -4.16
N SER A 139 3.20 -8.05 -2.98
CA SER A 139 3.12 -9.25 -2.15
C SER A 139 2.38 -10.40 -2.87
N ASP A 140 1.32 -10.09 -3.61
CA ASP A 140 0.60 -11.03 -4.44
C ASP A 140 1.43 -11.55 -5.62
N GLU A 141 2.24 -10.69 -6.25
CA GLU A 141 3.14 -11.10 -7.33
C GLU A 141 4.24 -12.03 -6.82
N VAL A 142 4.86 -11.73 -5.67
CA VAL A 142 5.81 -12.63 -5.00
C VAL A 142 5.17 -13.98 -4.70
N ARG A 143 3.96 -14.00 -4.14
CA ARG A 143 3.23 -15.23 -3.84
C ARG A 143 2.97 -16.06 -5.10
N LYS A 144 2.47 -15.44 -6.17
CA LYS A 144 2.17 -16.12 -7.44
C LYS A 144 3.44 -16.70 -8.06
N ARG A 145 4.51 -15.91 -8.16
CA ARG A 145 5.76 -16.30 -8.81
C ARG A 145 6.59 -17.30 -7.99
N SER A 146 6.37 -17.37 -6.68
CA SER A 146 6.96 -18.39 -5.80
C SER A 146 6.09 -19.65 -5.64
N ASN A 147 5.03 -19.80 -6.45
CA ASN A 147 4.07 -20.92 -6.36
C ASN A 147 3.45 -21.08 -4.96
N GLY A 148 3.20 -19.96 -4.27
CA GLY A 148 2.64 -19.93 -2.92
C GLY A 148 3.66 -20.19 -1.81
N TYR A 149 4.94 -20.41 -2.12
CA TYR A 149 5.95 -20.68 -1.10
C TYR A 149 6.12 -19.50 -0.14
N LEU A 150 6.18 -18.26 -0.64
CA LEU A 150 6.31 -17.08 0.20
C LEU A 150 5.04 -16.24 0.14
N THR A 151 4.39 -16.07 1.29
CA THR A 151 3.26 -15.16 1.44
C THR A 151 3.67 -13.99 2.34
N ILE A 152 3.55 -12.77 1.83
CA ILE A 152 3.83 -11.55 2.58
C ILE A 152 2.50 -10.87 2.93
N THR A 153 2.28 -10.60 4.21
CA THR A 153 1.11 -9.88 4.71
C THR A 153 1.49 -8.42 4.95
N VAL A 154 0.87 -7.51 4.19
CA VAL A 154 1.05 -6.07 4.41
C VAL A 154 0.30 -5.64 5.67
N ARG A 155 1.04 -5.00 6.60
CA ARG A 155 0.60 -4.49 7.90
C ARG A 155 0.73 -2.95 7.93
N PRO A 156 -0.34 -2.22 7.58
CA PRO A 156 -0.39 -0.77 7.67
C PRO A 156 -0.15 -0.23 9.10
N GLN A 157 0.16 1.05 9.20
CA GLN A 157 0.37 1.74 10.47
C GLN A 157 -0.84 1.57 11.39
N GLY A 158 -0.59 1.12 12.61
CA GLY A 158 -1.60 0.83 13.63
C GLY A 158 -1.93 -0.66 13.79
N GLU A 159 -1.62 -1.53 12.83
CA GLU A 159 -1.78 -2.98 13.00
C GLU A 159 -0.65 -3.61 13.83
N LEU A 160 0.52 -2.98 13.83
CA LEU A 160 1.69 -3.41 14.61
C LEU A 160 2.11 -2.30 15.59
N PRO A 161 2.71 -2.65 16.74
CA PRO A 161 3.11 -1.70 17.77
C PRO A 161 4.45 -0.99 17.42
N PHE A 162 4.64 -0.58 16.16
CA PHE A 162 5.83 0.10 15.68
C PHE A 162 5.47 1.46 15.08
N LYS A 163 6.33 2.44 15.34
CA LYS A 163 6.32 3.72 14.64
C LYS A 163 7.19 3.62 13.38
N ALA A 164 6.91 4.44 12.37
CA ALA A 164 7.73 4.52 11.16
C ALA A 164 9.22 4.79 11.44
N THR A 165 9.55 5.53 12.51
CA THR A 165 10.93 5.80 12.92
C THR A 165 11.66 4.58 13.50
N GLU A 166 10.94 3.51 13.85
CA GLU A 166 11.47 2.30 14.48
C GLU A 166 11.66 1.15 13.48
N VAL A 167 11.25 1.34 12.22
CA VAL A 167 11.16 0.27 11.22
C VAL A 167 12.51 -0.42 10.98
N VAL A 168 13.62 0.32 10.91
CA VAL A 168 14.95 -0.27 10.70
C VAL A 168 15.28 -1.29 11.80
N ARG A 169 15.00 -0.95 13.06
CA ARG A 169 15.21 -1.85 14.20
C ARG A 169 14.22 -3.02 14.18
N ALA A 170 12.95 -2.75 13.93
CA ALA A 170 11.91 -3.78 13.93
C ALA A 170 12.16 -4.84 12.84
N THR A 171 12.51 -4.42 11.63
CA THR A 171 12.90 -5.30 10.53
C THR A 171 14.23 -5.99 10.83
N GLY A 172 15.23 -5.28 11.36
CA GLY A 172 16.54 -5.85 11.71
C GLY A 172 16.48 -6.98 12.74
N LEU A 173 15.65 -6.83 13.76
CA LEU A 173 15.38 -7.85 14.78
C LEU A 173 14.44 -8.96 14.29
N GLY A 174 13.91 -8.87 13.06
CA GLY A 174 13.00 -9.85 12.47
C GLY A 174 11.60 -9.84 13.07
N GLN A 175 11.21 -8.75 13.77
CA GLN A 175 9.84 -8.58 14.28
C GLN A 175 8.84 -8.43 13.12
N VAL A 176 9.32 -7.90 11.99
CA VAL A 176 8.72 -8.01 10.66
C VAL A 176 9.83 -8.40 9.69
N GLN A 177 9.51 -9.10 8.60
CA GLN A 177 10.53 -9.53 7.64
C GLN A 177 10.81 -8.46 6.59
N ILE A 178 9.84 -7.59 6.30
CA ILE A 178 10.01 -6.45 5.41
C ILE A 178 9.45 -5.20 6.11
N GLY A 179 10.09 -4.04 5.90
CA GLY A 179 9.61 -2.76 6.40
C GLY A 179 9.82 -1.65 5.38
N GLU A 180 8.78 -0.86 5.14
CA GLU A 180 8.86 0.41 4.42
C GLU A 180 9.53 1.47 5.30
N ALA A 181 10.57 2.09 4.77
CA ALA A 181 11.49 2.93 5.51
C ALA A 181 11.73 4.23 4.74
N TYR A 182 10.75 5.14 4.81
CA TYR A 182 10.90 6.48 4.27
C TYR A 182 12.13 7.16 4.88
N SER A 183 13.07 7.55 4.02
CA SER A 183 14.39 8.07 4.43
C SER A 183 14.29 9.25 5.40
N GLY A 184 13.31 10.13 5.24
CA GLY A 184 13.05 11.22 6.18
C GLY A 184 12.79 10.73 7.62
N PHE A 185 12.04 9.64 7.80
CA PHE A 185 11.72 9.07 9.12
C PHE A 185 12.86 8.27 9.73
N ILE A 186 13.65 7.60 8.90
CA ILE A 186 14.78 6.78 9.37
C ILE A 186 16.10 7.56 9.47
N SER A 187 16.08 8.86 9.22
CA SER A 187 17.26 9.74 9.32
C SER A 187 17.92 9.75 10.70
N GLY A 188 17.19 9.42 11.77
CA GLY A 188 17.78 9.24 13.10
C GLY A 188 18.56 7.92 13.27
N ALA A 189 18.18 6.87 12.54
CA ALA A 189 18.82 5.55 12.61
C ALA A 189 19.94 5.39 11.57
N VAL A 190 19.71 5.87 10.34
CA VAL A 190 20.68 5.84 9.24
C VAL A 190 20.66 7.20 8.53
N PRO A 191 21.35 8.23 9.07
CA PRO A 191 21.24 9.59 8.55
C PRO A 191 21.54 9.72 7.05
N ILE A 192 22.57 9.01 6.59
CA ILE A 192 23.05 9.06 5.21
C ILE A 192 22.01 8.61 4.17
N SER A 193 21.03 7.79 4.57
CA SER A 193 19.94 7.36 3.69
C SER A 193 19.01 8.51 3.30
N SER A 194 19.02 9.62 4.05
CA SER A 194 18.15 10.78 3.87
C SER A 194 18.77 11.98 3.17
N ILE A 195 20.02 11.85 2.71
CA ILE A 195 20.74 12.93 2.01
C ILE A 195 19.99 13.42 0.76
N GLY A 196 19.27 12.52 0.08
CA GLY A 196 18.44 12.86 -1.08
C GLY A 196 17.24 13.77 -0.77
N ASN A 197 16.81 13.84 0.50
CA ASN A 197 15.74 14.76 0.92
C ASN A 197 16.26 16.11 1.42
N LEU A 198 17.56 16.40 1.30
CA LEU A 198 18.05 17.74 1.64
C LEU A 198 17.34 18.78 0.74
N PRO A 199 16.72 19.82 1.33
CA PRO A 199 15.91 20.76 0.56
C PRO A 199 16.68 21.36 -0.62
N PHE A 200 16.09 21.26 -1.82
CA PHE A 200 16.61 21.71 -3.11
C PHE A 200 17.91 21.06 -3.61
N LEU A 201 18.48 20.08 -2.88
CA LEU A 201 19.68 19.36 -3.35
C LEU A 201 19.33 18.52 -4.59
N VAL A 202 18.33 17.67 -4.44
CA VAL A 202 17.77 16.82 -5.51
C VAL A 202 16.42 17.40 -5.92
N ARG A 203 16.30 17.76 -7.19
CA ARG A 203 15.14 18.49 -7.74
C ARG A 203 14.22 17.62 -8.59
N THR A 204 14.71 16.48 -9.10
CA THR A 204 13.94 15.59 -9.97
C THR A 204 14.17 14.12 -9.65
N SER A 205 13.22 13.27 -10.04
CA SER A 205 13.36 11.81 -9.95
C SER A 205 14.55 11.28 -10.78
N GLU A 206 14.86 11.93 -11.90
CA GLU A 206 16.04 11.59 -12.71
C GLU A 206 17.34 11.88 -11.96
N GLU A 207 17.43 13.02 -11.26
CA GLU A 207 18.56 13.35 -10.41
C GLU A 207 18.69 12.33 -9.26
N LEU A 208 17.58 11.98 -8.60
CA LEU A 208 17.58 10.95 -7.55
C LEU A 208 18.09 9.62 -8.08
N THR A 209 17.63 9.18 -9.25
CA THR A 209 18.07 7.94 -9.90
C THR A 209 19.58 7.98 -10.18
N LYS A 210 20.11 9.11 -10.68
CA LYS A 210 21.53 9.29 -10.96
C LYS A 210 22.40 9.20 -9.70
N ILE A 211 21.93 9.76 -8.58
CA ILE A 211 22.71 9.82 -7.34
C ILE A 211 22.45 8.65 -6.39
N TYR A 212 21.40 7.86 -6.59
CA TYR A 212 21.08 6.73 -5.73
C TYR A 212 22.24 5.74 -5.54
N PRO A 213 23.05 5.38 -6.57
CA PRO A 213 24.23 4.55 -6.36
C PRO A 213 25.22 5.12 -5.34
N ILE A 214 25.36 6.44 -5.27
CA ILE A 214 26.19 7.13 -4.27
C ILE A 214 25.53 6.98 -2.89
N ILE A 215 24.23 7.25 -2.77
CA ILE A 215 23.51 7.06 -1.49
C ILE A 215 23.67 5.62 -1.00
N SER A 216 23.40 4.64 -1.88
CA SER A 216 23.47 3.21 -1.57
C SER A 216 24.86 2.77 -1.13
N LYS A 217 25.93 3.26 -1.78
CA LYS A 217 27.33 3.01 -1.40
C LYS A 217 27.60 3.32 0.08
N TYR A 218 26.99 4.36 0.63
CA TYR A 218 27.18 4.76 2.03
C TYR A 218 26.09 4.27 2.98
N ALA A 219 24.85 4.08 2.53
CA ALA A 219 23.72 3.67 3.35
C ALA A 219 23.65 2.14 3.56
N GLU A 220 23.95 1.33 2.54
CA GLU A 220 23.86 -0.13 2.64
C GLU A 220 24.74 -0.74 3.72
N PRO A 221 26.00 -0.29 3.94
CA PRO A 221 26.79 -0.78 5.06
C PRO A 221 26.12 -0.55 6.42
N GLU A 222 25.46 0.58 6.63
CA GLU A 222 24.74 0.89 7.86
C GLU A 222 23.46 0.06 8.00
N PHE A 223 22.71 -0.13 6.91
CA PHE A 223 21.57 -1.06 6.90
C PHE A 223 21.99 -2.49 7.26
N ARG A 224 23.11 -2.97 6.70
CA ARG A 224 23.63 -4.32 6.98
C ARG A 224 24.06 -4.48 8.43
N LYS A 225 24.67 -3.46 9.04
CA LYS A 225 24.96 -3.46 10.50
C LYS A 225 23.69 -3.58 11.33
N ALA A 226 22.58 -3.00 10.86
CA ALA A 226 21.26 -3.14 11.48
C ALA A 226 20.54 -4.46 11.14
N GLY A 227 21.18 -5.40 10.42
CA GLY A 227 20.59 -6.69 10.06
C GLY A 227 19.59 -6.64 8.91
N VAL A 228 19.55 -5.54 8.16
CA VAL A 228 18.67 -5.36 6.99
C VAL A 228 19.47 -5.05 5.73
N LYS A 229 18.86 -5.27 4.57
CA LYS A 229 19.38 -4.75 3.29
C LYS A 229 18.23 -4.08 2.54
N THR A 230 18.53 -3.18 1.61
CA THR A 230 17.49 -2.71 0.69
C THR A 230 17.09 -3.82 -0.27
N LEU A 231 15.79 -4.09 -0.35
CA LEU A 231 15.19 -4.98 -1.34
C LEU A 231 14.96 -4.23 -2.65
N PHE A 232 14.28 -3.08 -2.57
CA PHE A 232 14.21 -2.07 -3.61
C PHE A 232 13.95 -0.71 -2.96
N TYR A 233 14.08 0.35 -3.74
CA TYR A 233 13.63 1.68 -3.35
C TYR A 233 12.61 2.19 -4.35
N PHE A 234 11.80 3.13 -3.92
CA PHE A 234 10.91 3.90 -4.78
C PHE A 234 10.90 5.36 -4.31
N GLU A 235 10.17 6.22 -5.03
CA GLU A 235 10.06 7.64 -4.69
C GLU A 235 8.60 8.02 -4.46
N TRP A 236 8.35 8.75 -3.36
CA TRP A 236 7.12 9.51 -3.19
C TRP A 236 7.17 10.82 -3.98
N PRO A 237 6.01 11.41 -4.31
CA PRO A 237 6.02 12.68 -5.02
C PRO A 237 6.68 13.81 -4.23
N ASP A 238 7.04 14.87 -4.97
CA ASP A 238 7.72 16.03 -4.44
C ASP A 238 6.93 16.72 -3.33
N GLN A 239 7.64 17.19 -2.31
CA GLN A 239 7.00 17.83 -1.16
C GLN A 239 6.80 19.32 -1.43
N ASN A 240 5.55 19.75 -1.25
CA ASN A 240 5.08 21.10 -1.55
C ASN A 240 4.33 21.68 -0.35
N LEU A 241 4.07 22.99 -0.35
CA LEU A 241 3.35 23.64 0.74
C LEU A 241 1.89 23.84 0.36
N TRP A 242 0.98 23.45 1.23
CA TRP A 242 -0.46 23.65 1.06
C TRP A 242 -0.99 24.42 2.24
N GLY A 243 -1.92 25.34 2.02
CA GLY A 243 -2.38 26.17 3.11
C GLY A 243 -3.73 26.82 2.90
N ARG A 244 -4.17 27.49 3.97
CA ARG A 244 -5.33 28.36 4.00
C ARG A 244 -4.89 29.79 4.32
N GLY A 245 -5.75 30.76 4.03
CA GLY A 245 -5.43 32.19 4.23
C GLY A 245 -4.54 32.75 3.11
N PRO A 246 -3.73 33.78 3.38
CA PRO A 246 -2.89 34.42 2.36
C PRO A 246 -1.95 33.42 1.67
N GLN A 247 -1.96 33.45 0.34
CA GLN A 247 -1.16 32.56 -0.49
C GLN A 247 0.33 32.91 -0.40
N VAL A 248 1.18 31.88 -0.30
CA VAL A 248 2.62 32.01 -0.50
C VAL A 248 2.92 32.02 -2.00
N LYS A 249 3.66 33.02 -2.48
CA LYS A 249 4.14 33.09 -3.87
C LYS A 249 5.65 33.31 -3.98
N LYS A 250 6.31 33.77 -2.92
CA LYS A 250 7.75 34.04 -2.87
C LYS A 250 8.32 33.80 -1.48
N LEU A 251 9.64 33.73 -1.39
CA LEU A 251 10.41 33.48 -0.18
C LEU A 251 10.05 34.45 0.96
N GLU A 252 9.80 35.72 0.64
CA GLU A 252 9.44 36.72 1.64
C GLU A 252 8.09 36.43 2.31
N ASP A 253 7.19 35.71 1.65
CA ASP A 253 5.87 35.38 2.19
C ASP A 253 5.92 34.30 3.27
N PHE A 254 7.08 33.70 3.56
CA PHE A 254 7.26 32.73 4.65
C PHE A 254 7.50 33.41 6.00
N VAL A 255 7.99 34.65 6.00
CA VAL A 255 8.49 35.31 7.22
C VAL A 255 7.37 35.47 8.26
N GLY A 256 7.63 34.99 9.48
CA GLY A 256 6.71 35.07 10.61
C GLY A 256 5.54 34.09 10.56
N ARG A 257 5.41 33.28 9.52
CA ARG A 257 4.33 32.30 9.36
C ARG A 257 4.65 30.98 10.03
N LYS A 258 3.61 30.17 10.29
CA LYS A 258 3.78 28.87 10.95
C LYS A 258 3.17 27.74 10.12
N PHE A 259 3.99 26.75 9.77
CA PHE A 259 3.57 25.60 8.97
C PHE A 259 3.90 24.25 9.63
N ARG A 260 3.18 23.21 9.27
CA ARG A 260 3.49 21.84 9.69
C ARG A 260 4.60 21.24 8.84
N THR A 261 5.52 20.53 9.50
CA THR A 261 6.59 19.74 8.86
C THR A 261 6.48 18.25 9.19
N THR A 262 7.10 17.40 8.39
CA THR A 262 7.21 15.94 8.61
C THR A 262 8.54 15.54 9.24
N ASP A 263 9.59 16.34 9.06
CA ASP A 263 10.94 16.01 9.51
C ASP A 263 11.79 17.25 9.84
N VAL A 264 12.96 16.98 10.42
CA VAL A 264 13.92 18.00 10.85
C VAL A 264 14.50 18.85 9.71
N LYS A 265 14.57 18.31 8.49
CA LYS A 265 15.13 19.02 7.32
C LYS A 265 14.14 20.06 6.82
N GLN A 266 12.85 19.74 6.80
CA GLN A 266 11.79 20.71 6.52
C GLN A 266 11.69 21.78 7.61
N THR A 267 11.85 21.41 8.89
CA THR A 267 11.90 22.37 9.99
C THR A 267 13.04 23.36 9.83
N GLU A 268 14.23 22.89 9.49
CA GLU A 268 15.38 23.75 9.24
C GLU A 268 15.17 24.64 8.00
N MET A 269 14.59 24.10 6.92
CA MET A 269 14.25 24.88 5.73
C MET A 269 13.32 26.05 6.07
N LEU A 270 12.23 25.79 6.78
CA LEU A 270 11.31 26.85 7.19
C LEU A 270 12.00 27.89 8.07
N ARG A 271 12.87 27.46 8.98
CA ARG A 271 13.68 28.38 9.81
C ARG A 271 14.56 29.29 8.95
N GLN A 272 15.22 28.74 7.93
CA GLN A 272 16.05 29.51 6.98
C GLN A 272 15.22 30.48 6.13
N PHE A 273 13.92 30.21 5.96
CA PHE A 273 12.97 31.09 5.26
C PHE A 273 12.28 32.09 6.21
N GLY A 274 12.62 32.09 7.50
CA GLY A 274 12.02 32.98 8.51
C GLY A 274 10.64 32.53 8.99
N ALA A 275 10.22 31.31 8.69
CA ALA A 275 8.99 30.69 9.18
C ALA A 275 9.25 29.84 10.43
N ALA A 276 8.22 29.71 11.26
CA ALA A 276 8.16 28.72 12.33
C ALA A 276 7.59 27.39 11.81
N SER A 277 7.93 26.29 12.50
CA SER A 277 7.41 24.96 12.18
C SER A 277 6.82 24.24 13.39
N VAL A 278 5.84 23.38 13.15
CA VAL A 278 5.38 22.37 14.13
C VAL A 278 5.47 20.99 13.47
N SER A 279 6.22 20.07 14.06
CA SER A 279 6.29 18.69 13.58
C SER A 279 5.06 17.92 14.04
N LEU A 280 4.24 17.46 13.09
CA LEU A 280 3.01 16.71 13.35
C LEU A 280 2.92 15.50 12.42
N THR A 281 2.32 14.41 12.89
CA THR A 281 1.98 13.26 12.05
C THR A 281 0.87 13.62 11.04
N LEU A 282 0.67 12.80 10.00
CA LEU A 282 -0.41 13.03 9.02
C LEU A 282 -1.79 13.08 9.72
N ALA A 283 -2.02 12.24 10.74
CA ALA A 283 -3.31 12.17 11.44
C ALA A 283 -3.64 13.44 12.25
N GLU A 284 -2.63 14.21 12.66
CA GLU A 284 -2.81 15.43 13.46
C GLU A 284 -3.03 16.69 12.60
N VAL A 285 -2.76 16.62 11.29
CA VAL A 285 -2.84 17.78 10.38
C VAL A 285 -4.22 18.43 10.36
N PRO A 286 -5.36 17.70 10.21
CA PRO A 286 -6.67 18.34 10.12
C PRO A 286 -6.99 19.20 11.35
N ALA A 287 -6.81 18.65 12.56
CA ALA A 287 -7.09 19.36 13.80
C ALA A 287 -6.16 20.56 14.01
N ALA A 288 -4.88 20.46 13.62
CA ALA A 288 -3.93 21.56 13.75
C ALA A 288 -4.24 22.71 12.79
N VAL A 289 -4.66 22.41 11.56
CA VAL A 289 -5.09 23.41 10.58
C VAL A 289 -6.39 24.05 11.05
N GLU A 290 -7.41 23.27 11.41
CA GLU A 290 -8.72 23.77 11.87
C GLU A 290 -8.59 24.77 13.02
N ARG A 291 -7.83 24.38 14.06
CA ARG A 291 -7.57 25.19 15.26
C ARG A 291 -6.63 26.37 15.02
N GLY A 292 -6.05 26.51 13.82
CA GLY A 292 -5.12 27.59 13.50
C GLY A 292 -3.77 27.49 14.20
N VAL A 293 -3.39 26.29 14.65
CA VAL A 293 -2.03 26.04 15.19
C VAL A 293 -0.98 26.22 14.08
N VAL A 294 -1.35 25.86 12.86
CA VAL A 294 -0.56 26.07 11.63
C VAL A 294 -1.46 26.64 10.53
N GLU A 295 -0.87 27.43 9.64
CA GLU A 295 -1.57 28.03 8.48
C GLU A 295 -1.61 27.08 7.27
N GLY A 296 -0.78 26.04 7.30
CA GLY A 296 -0.59 25.11 6.22
C GLY A 296 0.39 24.01 6.60
N PHE A 297 0.70 23.13 5.66
CA PHE A 297 1.48 21.93 5.88
C PHE A 297 2.27 21.54 4.64
N LEU A 298 3.46 20.98 4.86
CA LEU A 298 4.28 20.41 3.80
C LEU A 298 3.87 18.96 3.54
N THR A 299 3.55 18.66 2.27
CA THR A 299 3.26 17.31 1.75
C THR A 299 3.19 17.30 0.20
N ALA A 300 3.15 16.13 -0.41
CA ALA A 300 2.74 15.95 -1.82
C ALA A 300 1.24 16.21 -2.03
N GLY A 301 0.84 16.68 -3.23
CA GLY A 301 -0.57 16.89 -3.60
C GLY A 301 -1.39 15.60 -3.59
N PHE A 302 -0.74 14.49 -3.90
CA PHE A 302 -1.22 13.13 -3.76
C PHE A 302 -1.83 12.83 -2.38
N ASN A 303 -1.19 13.28 -1.29
CA ASN A 303 -1.74 13.13 0.07
C ASN A 303 -2.93 14.06 0.31
N VAL A 304 -2.94 15.25 -0.30
CA VAL A 304 -4.04 16.21 -0.17
C VAL A 304 -5.33 15.65 -0.76
N VAL A 305 -5.23 14.95 -1.90
CA VAL A 305 -6.38 14.24 -2.48
C VAL A 305 -6.73 13.00 -1.67
N GLY A 306 -5.76 12.13 -1.38
CA GLY A 306 -5.98 10.86 -0.69
C GLY A 306 -6.62 11.00 0.70
N ALA A 307 -6.24 12.04 1.44
CA ALA A 307 -6.77 12.32 2.78
C ALA A 307 -7.92 13.36 2.78
N LYS A 308 -8.40 13.78 1.61
CA LYS A 308 -9.43 14.81 1.42
C LYS A 308 -9.10 16.16 2.06
N TRP A 309 -7.82 16.50 2.19
CA TRP A 309 -7.40 17.76 2.81
C TRP A 309 -7.67 18.99 1.94
N TYR A 310 -8.09 18.79 0.69
CA TYR A 310 -8.64 19.85 -0.17
C TYR A 310 -9.82 20.60 0.47
N GLU A 311 -10.49 20.01 1.47
CA GLU A 311 -11.54 20.68 2.25
C GLU A 311 -10.98 21.80 3.16
N PHE A 312 -9.69 21.71 3.53
CA PHE A 312 -9.03 22.62 4.49
C PHE A 312 -8.04 23.59 3.85
N VAL A 313 -7.68 23.39 2.58
CA VAL A 313 -6.71 24.25 1.87
C VAL A 313 -7.38 25.07 0.77
N LYS A 314 -6.80 26.23 0.47
CA LYS A 314 -7.24 27.13 -0.60
C LYS A 314 -6.20 27.31 -1.70
N TRP A 315 -4.94 27.06 -1.38
CA TRP A 315 -3.84 27.20 -2.33
C TRP A 315 -2.74 26.16 -2.09
N GLY A 316 -1.95 25.92 -3.13
CA GLY A 316 -0.71 25.14 -3.08
C GLY A 316 0.45 25.96 -3.65
N TYR A 317 1.59 25.95 -2.97
CA TYR A 317 2.87 26.50 -3.42
C TYR A 317 3.79 25.33 -3.74
N THR A 318 4.14 25.14 -5.02
CA THR A 318 4.77 23.91 -5.50
C THR A 318 6.19 24.11 -6.06
N PRO A 319 7.19 24.48 -5.24
CA PRO A 319 8.56 24.60 -5.68
C PRO A 319 9.28 23.26 -5.82
N GLY A 320 8.69 22.16 -5.33
CA GLY A 320 9.38 20.88 -5.15
C GLY A 320 10.51 21.01 -4.12
N PHE A 321 10.18 21.31 -2.86
CA PHE A 321 11.18 21.58 -1.80
C PHE A 321 12.21 20.46 -1.69
N HIS A 322 11.78 19.22 -1.86
CA HIS A 322 12.63 18.07 -2.08
C HIS A 322 11.81 16.96 -2.75
N VAL A 323 12.50 16.05 -3.44
CA VAL A 323 11.91 14.77 -3.89
C VAL A 323 11.47 13.93 -2.68
N GLY A 324 10.39 13.17 -2.82
CA GLY A 324 9.88 12.29 -1.75
C GLY A 324 10.65 10.97 -1.65
N GLY A 325 11.95 10.95 -1.93
CA GLY A 325 12.73 9.72 -1.97
C GLY A 325 14.21 9.91 -1.67
N PRO A 326 14.95 8.82 -1.47
CA PRO A 326 14.49 7.43 -1.63
C PRO A 326 13.62 6.94 -0.46
N ASP A 327 12.59 6.15 -0.75
CA ASP A 327 11.89 5.31 0.25
C ASP A 327 12.35 3.87 0.06
N TYR A 328 12.79 3.23 1.14
CA TYR A 328 13.41 1.92 1.11
C TYR A 328 12.44 0.84 1.56
N MET A 329 12.28 -0.21 0.75
CA MET A 329 11.77 -1.48 1.27
C MET A 329 12.94 -2.27 1.83
N LEU A 330 13.08 -2.27 3.15
CA LEU A 330 14.14 -2.98 3.86
C LEU A 330 13.71 -4.41 4.17
N ILE A 331 14.57 -5.38 3.91
CA ILE A 331 14.33 -6.80 4.17
C ILE A 331 15.29 -7.32 5.25
N ASN A 332 14.77 -8.10 6.19
CA ASN A 332 15.57 -8.77 7.21
C ASN A 332 16.54 -9.76 6.54
N MET A 333 17.85 -9.59 6.79
CA MET A 333 18.87 -10.40 6.12
C MET A 333 18.82 -11.87 6.54
N ALA A 334 18.52 -12.16 7.82
CA ALA A 334 18.47 -13.53 8.30
C ALA A 334 17.30 -14.31 7.68
N ALA A 335 16.11 -13.68 7.59
CA ALA A 335 14.93 -14.26 6.94
C ALA A 335 15.19 -14.46 5.43
N TYR A 336 15.70 -13.44 4.74
CA TYR A 336 16.06 -13.54 3.32
C TYR A 336 17.10 -14.64 3.06
N ASN A 337 18.11 -14.78 3.93
CA ASN A 337 19.16 -15.79 3.76
C ASN A 337 18.68 -17.23 3.97
N LYS A 338 17.57 -17.43 4.69
CA LYS A 338 16.93 -18.73 4.87
C LYS A 338 16.06 -19.16 3.68
N LEU A 339 15.67 -18.22 2.81
CA LEU A 339 14.89 -18.56 1.62
C LEU A 339 15.67 -19.51 0.69
N PRO A 340 15.02 -20.52 0.11
CA PRO A 340 15.58 -21.28 -1.00
C PRO A 340 16.05 -20.35 -2.12
N ALA A 341 17.13 -20.73 -2.83
CA ALA A 341 17.73 -19.89 -3.86
C ALA A 341 16.71 -19.43 -4.93
N GLU A 342 15.79 -20.31 -5.33
CA GLU A 342 14.78 -19.98 -6.35
C GLU A 342 13.71 -19.00 -5.85
N VAL A 343 13.31 -19.11 -4.59
CA VAL A 343 12.36 -18.17 -3.98
C VAL A 343 13.02 -16.81 -3.81
N ARG A 344 14.30 -16.80 -3.41
CA ARG A 344 15.11 -15.59 -3.28
C ARG A 344 15.24 -14.87 -4.62
N LYS A 345 15.51 -15.61 -5.70
CA LYS A 345 15.55 -15.11 -7.07
C LYS A 345 14.21 -14.48 -7.47
N VAL A 346 13.08 -15.14 -7.18
CA VAL A 346 11.75 -14.56 -7.41
C VAL A 346 11.57 -13.23 -6.66
N VAL A 347 11.94 -13.17 -5.39
CA VAL A 347 11.86 -11.94 -4.58
C VAL A 347 12.69 -10.82 -5.20
N ASP A 348 13.92 -11.09 -5.61
CA ASP A 348 14.81 -10.08 -6.22
C ASP A 348 14.30 -9.63 -7.60
N GLU A 349 13.80 -10.54 -8.43
CA GLU A 349 13.23 -10.20 -9.75
C GLU A 349 11.94 -9.38 -9.64
N VAL A 350 11.07 -9.69 -8.69
CA VAL A 350 9.86 -8.89 -8.44
C VAL A 350 10.27 -7.51 -7.90
N ALA A 351 11.20 -7.45 -6.94
CA ALA A 351 11.70 -6.19 -6.38
C ALA A 351 12.27 -5.26 -7.46
N ALA A 352 13.06 -5.79 -8.40
CA ALA A 352 13.64 -5.02 -9.50
C ALA A 352 12.59 -4.36 -10.42
N ILE A 353 11.40 -4.98 -10.55
CA ILE A 353 10.29 -4.44 -11.34
C ILE A 353 9.51 -3.39 -10.53
N TRP A 354 9.28 -3.65 -9.25
CA TRP A 354 8.35 -2.87 -8.44
C TRP A 354 8.88 -1.50 -8.01
N GLY A 355 10.18 -1.35 -7.72
CA GLY A 355 10.75 -0.05 -7.35
C GLY A 355 10.51 1.05 -8.41
N PRO A 356 10.93 0.84 -9.67
CA PRO A 356 10.67 1.78 -10.76
C PRO A 356 9.17 1.93 -11.07
N ARG A 357 8.40 0.83 -11.05
CA ARG A 357 6.95 0.86 -11.29
C ARG A 357 6.22 1.74 -10.27
N MET A 358 6.51 1.57 -8.98
CA MET A 358 5.90 2.39 -7.93
C MET A 358 6.26 3.85 -8.07
N THR A 359 7.54 4.16 -8.35
CA THR A 359 7.99 5.53 -8.63
C THR A 359 7.19 6.16 -9.76
N GLN A 360 7.10 5.47 -10.91
CA GLN A 360 6.32 5.95 -12.05
C GLN A 360 4.85 6.20 -11.67
N GLN A 361 4.20 5.22 -11.04
CA GLN A 361 2.80 5.33 -10.66
C GLN A 361 2.55 6.46 -9.66
N ASN A 362 3.47 6.69 -8.71
CA ASN A 362 3.37 7.77 -7.73
C ASN A 362 3.45 9.15 -8.42
N LEU A 363 4.38 9.33 -9.36
CA LEU A 363 4.55 10.59 -10.08
C LEU A 363 3.38 10.86 -11.05
N GLU A 364 2.82 9.81 -11.66
CA GLU A 364 1.60 9.90 -12.48
C GLU A 364 0.39 10.31 -11.65
N ASP A 365 0.21 9.70 -10.47
CA ASP A 365 -0.85 10.07 -9.54
C ASP A 365 -0.70 11.51 -9.07
N GLU A 366 0.49 11.97 -8.68
CA GLU A 366 0.72 13.37 -8.28
C GLU A 366 0.30 14.36 -9.37
N LYS A 367 0.68 14.09 -10.62
CA LYS A 367 0.29 14.95 -11.75
C LYS A 367 -1.23 15.03 -11.88
N LYS A 368 -1.90 13.88 -11.80
CA LYS A 368 -3.36 13.79 -11.86
C LYS A 368 -4.02 14.47 -10.67
N ASP A 369 -3.48 14.28 -9.48
CA ASP A 369 -4.04 14.78 -8.22
C ASP A 369 -3.90 16.30 -8.13
N ARG A 370 -2.79 16.89 -8.58
CA ARG A 370 -2.67 18.36 -8.70
C ARG A 370 -3.71 18.95 -9.66
N GLU A 371 -4.00 18.28 -10.77
CA GLU A 371 -5.06 18.72 -11.68
C GLU A 371 -6.47 18.54 -11.08
N ILE A 372 -6.71 17.48 -10.30
CA ILE A 372 -7.96 17.31 -9.53
C ILE A 372 -8.12 18.43 -8.50
N LEU A 373 -7.07 18.77 -7.76
CA LEU A 373 -7.08 19.86 -6.78
C LEU A 373 -7.46 21.20 -7.43
N LYS A 374 -6.90 21.51 -8.60
CA LYS A 374 -7.23 22.73 -9.36
C LYS A 374 -8.66 22.70 -9.90
N THR A 375 -9.00 21.66 -10.67
CA THR A 375 -10.20 21.65 -11.52
C THR A 375 -11.47 21.25 -10.78
N LYS A 376 -11.38 20.37 -9.79
CA LYS A 376 -12.55 19.85 -9.06
C LYS A 376 -12.73 20.47 -7.68
N HIS A 377 -11.63 20.88 -7.05
CA HIS A 377 -11.65 21.40 -5.68
C HIS A 377 -11.30 22.90 -5.57
N GLY A 378 -10.95 23.55 -6.69
CA GLY A 378 -10.72 25.00 -6.74
C GLY A 378 -9.50 25.46 -5.93
N VAL A 379 -8.50 24.60 -5.74
CA VAL A 379 -7.25 24.96 -5.08
C VAL A 379 -6.37 25.75 -6.04
N ASP A 380 -5.96 26.97 -5.65
CA ASP A 380 -5.06 27.80 -6.45
C ASP A 380 -3.61 27.31 -6.31
N ILE A 381 -3.12 26.58 -7.31
CA ILE A 381 -1.76 26.03 -7.32
C ILE A 381 -0.83 26.98 -8.06
N PHE A 382 0.18 27.48 -7.33
CA PHE A 382 1.24 28.33 -7.83
C PHE A 382 2.59 27.60 -7.82
N THR A 383 3.22 27.54 -8.99
CA THR A 383 4.60 27.08 -9.14
C THR A 383 5.51 28.31 -9.31
N PRO A 384 6.52 28.51 -8.44
CA PRO A 384 7.42 29.65 -8.54
C PRO A 384 8.36 29.55 -9.76
N SER A 385 8.96 30.69 -10.13
CA SER A 385 9.94 30.74 -11.22
C SER A 385 11.25 30.04 -10.83
N ALA A 386 12.06 29.66 -11.83
CA ALA A 386 13.38 29.10 -11.60
C ALA A 386 14.27 30.03 -10.76
N ALA A 387 14.22 31.34 -11.02
CA ALA A 387 14.95 32.34 -10.24
C ALA A 387 14.55 32.31 -8.76
N GLU A 388 13.26 32.14 -8.47
CA GLU A 388 12.78 32.04 -7.10
C GLU A 388 13.25 30.75 -6.41
N ILE A 389 13.23 29.63 -7.13
CA ILE A 389 13.77 28.35 -6.66
C ILE A 389 15.27 28.49 -6.36
N ASP A 390 16.03 29.21 -7.19
CA ASP A 390 17.45 29.45 -6.95
C ASP A 390 17.69 30.36 -5.74
N ARG A 391 16.84 31.38 -5.51
CA ARG A 391 16.88 32.19 -4.27
C ARG A 391 16.67 31.31 -3.03
N MET A 392 15.69 30.41 -3.07
CA MET A 392 15.44 29.45 -1.98
C MET A 392 16.59 28.45 -1.82
N THR A 393 17.14 27.94 -2.93
CA THR A 393 18.27 27.01 -2.93
C THR A 393 19.49 27.63 -2.27
N ALA A 394 19.82 28.89 -2.59
CA ALA A 394 20.96 29.60 -2.01
C ALA A 394 20.89 29.70 -0.48
N ARG A 395 19.69 29.75 0.12
CA ARG A 395 19.51 29.71 1.58
C ARG A 395 19.81 28.33 2.17
N MET A 396 19.70 27.27 1.38
CA MET A 396 19.87 25.89 1.83
C MET A 396 21.27 25.33 1.60
N VAL A 397 22.08 25.90 0.69
CA VAL A 397 23.46 25.45 0.44
C VAL A 397 24.28 25.35 1.73
N PRO A 398 24.32 26.37 2.63
CA PRO A 398 25.10 26.26 3.87
C PRO A 398 24.57 25.17 4.81
N TYR A 399 23.27 24.88 4.76
CA TYR A 399 22.67 23.82 5.54
C TYR A 399 23.11 22.44 5.05
N TRP A 400 23.26 22.23 3.74
CA TRP A 400 23.76 20.94 3.21
C TRP A 400 25.12 20.59 3.81
N ASP A 401 26.05 21.55 3.82
CA ASP A 401 27.38 21.36 4.38
C ASP A 401 27.33 21.14 5.90
N THR A 402 26.51 21.92 6.61
CA THR A 402 26.30 21.77 8.06
C THR A 402 25.74 20.39 8.40
N TRP A 403 24.74 19.94 7.66
CA TRP A 403 24.13 18.62 7.82
C TRP A 403 25.18 17.52 7.58
N ALA A 404 25.99 17.63 6.54
CA ALA A 404 27.00 16.64 6.24
C ALA A 404 28.09 16.57 7.34
N GLN A 405 28.55 17.71 7.84
CA GLN A 405 29.50 17.78 8.93
C GLN A 405 28.96 17.15 10.22
N GLN A 406 27.70 17.40 10.56
CA GLN A 406 27.04 16.82 11.74
C GLN A 406 26.85 15.30 11.64
N ASN A 407 26.75 14.76 10.41
CA ASN A 407 26.53 13.33 10.16
C ASN A 407 27.82 12.57 9.78
N GLY A 408 28.98 13.20 9.98
CA GLY A 408 30.29 12.54 9.92
C GLY A 408 30.90 12.43 8.52
N PRO A 409 32.11 11.83 8.42
CA PRO A 409 32.94 11.87 7.22
C PRO A 409 32.29 11.20 6.00
N ASN A 410 31.49 10.15 6.21
CA ASN A 410 30.76 9.49 5.11
C ASN A 410 29.71 10.42 4.51
N ALA A 411 29.01 11.21 5.32
CA ALA A 411 28.04 12.19 4.82
C ALA A 411 28.72 13.34 4.05
N VAL A 412 29.89 13.80 4.53
CA VAL A 412 30.71 14.79 3.81
C VAL A 412 31.18 14.25 2.46
N ALA A 413 31.69 13.01 2.42
CA ALA A 413 32.14 12.38 1.18
C ALA A 413 30.99 12.17 0.19
N ALA A 414 29.84 11.66 0.67
CA ALA A 414 28.65 11.46 -0.16
C ALA A 414 28.12 12.79 -0.72
N LEU A 415 28.02 13.84 0.11
CA LEU A 415 27.58 15.15 -0.35
C LEU A 415 28.50 15.67 -1.46
N LYS A 416 29.81 15.55 -1.29
CA LYS A 416 30.78 15.96 -2.32
C LYS A 416 30.56 15.22 -3.65
N GLU A 417 30.42 13.90 -3.62
CA GLU A 417 30.17 13.09 -4.82
C GLU A 417 28.81 13.46 -5.47
N ILE A 418 27.77 13.64 -4.67
CA ILE A 418 26.44 14.04 -5.15
C ILE A 418 26.49 15.41 -5.83
N ARG A 419 27.11 16.41 -5.20
CA ARG A 419 27.26 17.76 -5.74
C ARG A 419 28.04 17.77 -7.06
N GLN A 420 29.06 16.92 -7.18
CA GLN A 420 29.79 16.74 -8.44
C GLN A 420 28.91 16.19 -9.56
N VAL A 421 28.05 15.20 -9.27
CA VAL A 421 27.11 14.63 -10.26
C VAL A 421 26.01 15.61 -10.64
N LEU A 422 25.49 16.38 -9.68
CA LEU A 422 24.37 17.31 -9.88
C LEU A 422 24.80 18.70 -10.39
N GLY A 423 26.10 19.02 -10.31
CA GLY A 423 26.66 20.30 -10.74
C GLY A 423 26.24 21.49 -9.87
N ARG A 424 26.05 21.29 -8.56
CA ARG A 424 25.64 22.36 -7.62
C ARG A 424 26.24 22.22 -6.23
#